data_AF-A0A3E2H2Z4-F1
#
_entry.id   AF-A0A3E2H2Z4-F1
#
_cell.length_a   1.000
_cell.length_b   1.000
_cell.length_c   1.000
_cell.angle_alpha   90.00
_cell.angle_beta   90.00
_cell.angle_gamma   90.00
#
_symmetry.space_group_name_H-M   'P 1'
#
loop_
_entity.id
_entity.type
_entity.pdbx_description
1 polymer ?
#
loop_
_entity_poly.entity_id
_entity_poly.type
_entity_poly.pdbx_seq_one_letter_code
_entity_poly.pdbx_strand_id
1 'polypeptide(L)'
;MVLFGALLALGKPSNQGLMAAYVFLSQAGYGWALYLSIAISQMGVAHKDLGHSGGISGVIRFAAGTSGHPSCHSSLLVMRLTILETVSAAVYTTVLSNTVSTYTRRYIPQAVTKAGLSASQLPSLLNALNTPALAQNFSPAVVTAAQGAVSKAYEKEIQYVAYASIGFGVVRIFACASCKDVDSKMTNEIEVYMENTKYADRNKHQ
;
A
#
# COMPACT_ATOMS: atom_id res chain seq x y z
N MET A 1 -5.35 5.37 8.27
CA MET A 1 -4.61 5.04 7.04
C MET A 1 -4.33 6.28 6.24
N VAL A 2 -5.35 6.88 5.64
CA VAL A 2 -5.21 8.04 4.74
C VAL A 2 -4.56 9.24 5.43
N LEU A 3 -4.99 9.58 6.63
CA LEU A 3 -4.45 10.72 7.39
C LEU A 3 -2.97 10.51 7.77
N PHE A 4 -2.63 9.38 8.38
CA PHE A 4 -1.26 9.07 8.81
C PHE A 4 -0.31 8.81 7.64
N GLY A 5 -0.82 8.24 6.53
CA GLY A 5 -0.07 8.11 5.27
C GLY A 5 0.21 9.46 4.62
N ALA A 6 -0.73 10.40 4.67
CA ALA A 6 -0.51 11.78 4.22
C ALA A 6 0.50 12.53 5.10
N LEU A 7 0.45 12.32 6.42
CA LEU A 7 1.39 12.89 7.39
C LEU A 7 2.83 12.39 7.17
N LEU A 8 3.03 11.25 6.49
CA LEU A 8 4.34 10.77 6.07
C LEU A 8 5.08 11.79 5.17
N ALA A 9 4.36 12.69 4.48
CA ALA A 9 4.94 13.78 3.72
C ALA A 9 5.76 14.76 4.59
N LEU A 10 5.47 14.86 5.89
CA LEU A 10 6.25 15.68 6.83
C LEU A 10 7.56 15.00 7.25
N GLY A 11 7.75 13.73 6.89
CA GLY A 11 8.96 12.97 7.15
C GLY A 11 10.17 13.60 6.47
N LYS A 12 11.22 13.83 7.25
CA LYS A 12 12.55 14.25 6.76
C LYS A 12 13.58 13.18 7.12
N PRO A 13 14.67 13.05 6.36
CA PRO A 13 15.77 12.14 6.71
C PRO A 13 16.36 12.41 8.11
N SER A 14 16.21 13.63 8.63
CA SER A 14 16.64 14.02 9.98
C SER A 14 15.69 13.58 11.10
N ASN A 15 14.47 13.13 10.78
CA ASN A 15 13.45 12.74 11.75
C ASN A 15 12.84 11.37 11.40
N GLN A 16 13.69 10.35 11.41
CA GLN A 16 13.31 8.97 11.07
C GLN A 16 12.32 8.38 12.09
N GLY A 17 12.39 8.78 13.37
CA GLY A 17 11.47 8.30 14.41
C GLY A 17 10.02 8.68 14.14
N LEU A 18 9.78 9.90 13.66
CA LEU A 18 8.44 10.37 13.29
C LEU A 18 7.90 9.62 12.05
N MET A 19 8.75 9.30 11.08
CA MET A 19 8.36 8.45 9.95
C MET A 19 7.96 7.05 10.43
N ALA A 20 8.76 6.44 11.31
CA ALA A 20 8.45 5.12 11.87
C ALA A 20 7.13 5.13 12.66
N ALA A 21 6.88 6.16 13.47
CA ALA A 21 5.63 6.30 14.21
C ALA A 21 4.40 6.42 13.30
N TYR A 22 4.48 7.24 12.24
CA TYR A 22 3.39 7.37 11.28
C TYR A 22 3.15 6.11 10.46
N VAL A 23 4.22 5.41 10.06
CA VAL A 23 4.09 4.09 9.40
C VAL A 23 3.44 3.10 10.37
N PHE A 24 3.89 3.03 11.62
CA PHE A 24 3.33 2.10 12.60
C PHE A 24 1.84 2.34 12.84
N LEU A 25 1.44 3.59 13.13
CA LEU A 25 0.03 3.98 13.25
C LEU A 25 -0.75 3.68 11.96
N SER A 26 -0.10 3.88 10.82
CA SER A 26 -0.64 3.53 9.51
C SER A 26 -0.64 2.03 9.21
N GLN A 27 0.02 1.15 9.95
CA GLN A 27 -0.12 -0.29 9.74
C GLN A 27 -1.11 -0.89 10.75
N ALA A 28 -1.11 -0.38 11.98
CA ALA A 28 -2.03 -0.81 13.03
C ALA A 28 -3.50 -0.64 12.61
N GLY A 29 -3.89 0.54 12.14
CA GLY A 29 -5.26 0.74 11.66
C GLY A 29 -5.56 0.03 10.33
N TYR A 30 -4.54 -0.32 9.53
CA TYR A 30 -4.75 -1.08 8.29
C TYR A 30 -5.15 -2.50 8.62
N GLY A 31 -4.38 -3.14 9.52
CA GLY A 31 -4.63 -4.51 9.97
C GLY A 31 -6.01 -4.66 10.58
N TRP A 32 -6.44 -3.71 11.42
CA TRP A 32 -7.77 -3.77 12.04
C TRP A 32 -8.91 -3.59 11.02
N ALA A 33 -8.83 -2.57 10.16
CA ALA A 33 -9.85 -2.33 9.14
C ALA A 33 -9.96 -3.48 8.13
N LEU A 34 -8.82 -4.10 7.81
CA LEU A 34 -8.77 -5.32 7.01
C LEU A 34 -9.51 -6.45 7.72
N TYR A 35 -9.26 -6.73 8.99
CA TYR A 35 -9.92 -7.87 9.64
C TYR A 35 -11.45 -7.70 9.66
N LEU A 36 -11.92 -6.51 10.02
CA LEU A 36 -13.35 -6.18 10.04
C LEU A 36 -14.03 -6.32 8.68
N SER A 37 -13.38 -5.91 7.58
CA SER A 37 -13.99 -5.96 6.25
C SER A 37 -14.14 -7.39 5.71
N ILE A 38 -13.28 -8.35 6.09
CA ILE A 38 -13.53 -9.77 5.78
C ILE A 38 -14.73 -10.28 6.58
N ALA A 39 -14.77 -10.00 7.88
CA ALA A 39 -15.86 -10.44 8.74
C ALA A 39 -17.22 -9.92 8.25
N ILE A 40 -17.30 -8.64 7.88
CA ILE A 40 -18.53 -8.03 7.34
C ILE A 40 -18.92 -8.66 6.00
N SER A 41 -17.96 -9.00 5.13
CA SER A 41 -18.24 -9.66 3.86
C SER A 41 -18.91 -11.04 4.06
N GLN A 42 -18.57 -11.73 5.15
CA GLN A 42 -19.13 -13.05 5.48
C GLN A 42 -20.55 -12.97 6.05
N MET A 43 -20.94 -11.85 6.68
CA MET A 43 -22.29 -11.65 7.21
C MET A 43 -23.35 -11.36 6.13
N GLY A 44 -22.94 -10.99 4.92
CA GLY A 44 -23.84 -10.69 3.81
C GLY A 44 -24.28 -11.89 2.97
N VAL A 45 -23.78 -13.10 3.24
CA VAL A 45 -24.00 -14.30 2.42
C VAL A 45 -24.63 -15.43 3.21
N ALA A 46 -25.30 -16.36 2.51
CA ALA A 46 -25.86 -17.56 3.12
C ALA A 46 -24.77 -18.47 3.70
N HIS A 47 -25.09 -19.24 4.75
CA HIS A 47 -24.13 -20.07 5.48
C HIS A 47 -23.30 -21.03 4.62
N LYS A 48 -23.91 -21.59 3.57
CA LYS A 48 -23.22 -22.47 2.61
C LYS A 48 -22.10 -21.78 1.81
N ASP A 49 -22.16 -20.47 1.66
CA ASP A 49 -21.26 -19.68 0.80
C ASP A 49 -20.25 -18.85 1.61
N LEU A 50 -20.18 -19.01 2.94
CA LEU A 50 -19.27 -18.25 3.81
C LEU A 50 -17.80 -18.39 3.40
N GLY A 51 -17.38 -19.61 3.05
CA GLY A 51 -16.02 -19.90 2.59
C GLY A 51 -15.70 -19.21 1.26
N HIS A 52 -16.66 -19.17 0.33
CA HIS A 52 -16.51 -18.48 -0.95
C HIS A 52 -16.43 -16.96 -0.76
N SER A 53 -17.28 -16.37 0.08
CA SER A 53 -17.25 -14.93 0.36
C SER A 53 -15.94 -14.50 1.02
N GLY A 54 -15.48 -15.24 2.04
CA GLY A 54 -14.20 -14.97 2.70
C GLY A 54 -13.00 -15.13 1.76
N GLY A 55 -12.99 -16.21 0.97
CA GLY A 55 -11.94 -16.47 -0.02
C GLY A 55 -11.85 -15.38 -1.08
N ILE A 56 -12.98 -14.94 -1.64
CA ILE A 56 -13.03 -13.85 -2.62
C ILE A 56 -12.57 -12.53 -2.01
N SER A 57 -13.00 -12.21 -0.77
CA SER A 57 -12.53 -11.02 -0.04
C SER A 57 -11.01 -11.04 0.19
N GLY A 58 -10.44 -12.23 0.46
CA GLY A 58 -8.99 -12.44 0.55
C GLY A 58 -8.27 -12.26 -0.78
N VAL A 59 -8.80 -12.81 -1.88
CA VAL A 59 -8.22 -12.65 -3.22
C VAL A 59 -8.22 -11.19 -3.65
N ILE A 60 -9.28 -10.42 -3.37
CA ILE A 60 -9.33 -8.98 -3.68
C ILE A 60 -8.16 -8.22 -3.04
N ARG A 61 -7.68 -8.64 -1.86
CA ARG A 61 -6.56 -7.99 -1.14
C ARG A 61 -5.18 -8.36 -1.67
N PHE A 62 -5.02 -9.55 -2.22
CA PHE A 62 -3.73 -10.10 -2.65
C PHE A 62 -3.59 -10.21 -4.17
N ALA A 63 -4.64 -9.95 -4.94
CA ALA A 63 -4.63 -9.90 -6.40
C ALA A 63 -3.90 -8.67 -6.97
N ALA A 64 -2.80 -8.28 -6.32
CA ALA A 64 -1.71 -7.51 -6.91
C ALA A 64 -0.81 -8.37 -7.83
N GLY A 65 -1.15 -9.64 -8.12
CA GLY A 65 -0.24 -10.58 -8.79
C GLY A 65 -0.75 -11.50 -9.90
N THR A 66 -2.04 -11.57 -10.25
CA THR A 66 -2.49 -12.60 -11.22
C THR A 66 -3.52 -12.12 -12.24
N SER A 67 -3.04 -11.41 -13.26
CA SER A 67 -3.73 -11.28 -14.55
C SER A 67 -3.69 -12.63 -15.31
N GLY A 68 -4.40 -13.66 -14.83
CA GLY A 68 -4.39 -14.97 -15.51
C GLY A 68 -5.14 -16.15 -14.90
N HIS A 69 -6.13 -15.99 -14.02
CA HIS A 69 -6.96 -17.13 -13.57
C HIS A 69 -8.39 -17.08 -14.13
N PRO A 70 -8.80 -18.07 -14.96
CA PRO A 70 -10.12 -18.09 -15.63
C PRO A 70 -11.30 -18.45 -14.70
N SER A 71 -11.08 -18.65 -13.41
CA SER A 71 -12.11 -19.14 -12.47
C SER A 71 -12.94 -18.03 -11.81
N CYS A 72 -12.60 -16.75 -11.97
CA CYS A 72 -13.22 -15.63 -11.24
C CYS A 72 -14.32 -14.88 -12.02
N HIS A 73 -15.13 -15.59 -12.82
CA HIS A 73 -16.14 -14.96 -13.67
C HIS A 73 -17.51 -14.73 -12.99
N SER A 74 -17.75 -15.26 -11.79
CA SER A 74 -19.11 -15.31 -11.21
C SER A 74 -19.51 -14.12 -10.34
N SER A 75 -18.65 -13.10 -10.16
CA SER A 75 -18.98 -11.94 -9.33
C SER A 75 -18.70 -10.63 -10.07
N LEU A 76 -19.64 -10.18 -10.90
CA LEU A 76 -19.57 -8.89 -11.62
C LEU A 76 -19.37 -7.67 -10.69
N LEU A 77 -19.73 -7.78 -9.41
CA LEU A 77 -19.48 -6.74 -8.40
C LEU A 77 -18.02 -6.74 -7.90
N VAL A 78 -17.35 -7.88 -7.94
CA VAL A 78 -15.98 -8.09 -7.44
C VAL A 78 -14.94 -7.62 -8.46
N MET A 79 -15.22 -7.78 -9.76
CA MET A 79 -14.33 -7.32 -10.83
C MET A 79 -14.19 -5.78 -10.87
N ARG A 80 -15.15 -5.02 -10.33
CA ARG A 80 -15.09 -3.54 -10.27
C ARG A 80 -14.17 -2.99 -9.18
N LEU A 81 -13.86 -3.75 -8.12
CA LEU A 81 -13.02 -3.26 -7.01
C LEU A 81 -11.54 -3.67 -7.12
N THR A 82 -11.23 -4.81 -7.74
CA THR A 82 -9.84 -5.30 -7.94
C THR A 82 -9.01 -4.42 -8.90
N ILE A 83 -9.68 -3.73 -9.84
CA ILE A 83 -9.02 -2.78 -10.76
C ILE A 83 -8.44 -1.59 -9.97
N LEU A 84 -9.07 -1.18 -8.86
CA LEU A 84 -8.63 -0.01 -8.11
C LEU A 84 -7.29 -0.23 -7.39
N GLU A 85 -7.06 -1.42 -6.81
CA GLU A 85 -5.78 -1.70 -6.11
C GLU A 85 -4.62 -1.85 -7.09
N THR A 86 -4.80 -2.56 -8.20
CA THR A 86 -3.77 -2.72 -9.24
C THR A 86 -3.40 -1.39 -9.91
N VAL A 87 -4.39 -0.56 -10.22
CA VAL A 87 -4.17 0.80 -10.72
C VAL A 87 -3.46 1.64 -9.68
N SER A 88 -3.83 1.56 -8.39
CA SER A 88 -3.15 2.32 -7.34
C SER A 88 -1.67 1.92 -7.19
N ALA A 89 -1.36 0.62 -7.19
CA ALA A 89 0.02 0.13 -7.10
C ALA A 89 0.87 0.58 -8.31
N ALA A 90 0.31 0.49 -9.52
CA ALA A 90 0.96 0.96 -10.74
C ALA A 90 1.18 2.49 -10.71
N VAL A 91 0.20 3.25 -10.24
CA VAL A 91 0.33 4.71 -10.10
C VAL A 91 1.40 5.06 -9.06
N TYR A 92 1.42 4.42 -7.89
CA TYR A 92 2.44 4.67 -6.87
C TYR A 92 3.84 4.36 -7.35
N THR A 93 4.04 3.19 -7.99
CA THR A 93 5.35 2.81 -8.56
C THR A 93 5.77 3.75 -9.68
N THR A 94 4.83 4.18 -10.53
CA THR A 94 5.11 5.16 -11.59
C THR A 94 5.51 6.52 -11.01
N VAL A 95 4.76 7.04 -10.02
CA VAL A 95 5.08 8.30 -9.34
C VAL A 95 6.44 8.20 -8.66
N LEU A 96 6.71 7.08 -7.99
CA LEU A 96 7.98 6.80 -7.33
C LEU A 96 9.14 6.86 -8.32
N SER A 97 9.12 6.03 -9.38
CA SER A 97 10.21 5.95 -10.34
C SER A 97 10.45 7.26 -11.09
N ASN A 98 9.38 7.97 -11.48
CA ASN A 98 9.50 9.26 -12.16
C ASN A 98 10.05 10.35 -11.24
N THR A 99 9.60 10.39 -9.98
CA THR A 99 10.06 11.38 -8.99
C THR A 99 11.53 11.16 -8.66
N VAL A 100 11.92 9.92 -8.34
CA VAL A 100 13.32 9.59 -8.06
C VAL A 100 14.20 9.95 -9.24
N SER A 101 13.87 9.52 -10.46
CA SER A 101 14.67 9.81 -11.66
C SER A 101 14.84 11.32 -11.88
N THR A 102 13.76 12.09 -11.76
CA THR A 102 13.76 13.55 -11.97
C THR A 102 14.61 14.27 -10.93
N TYR A 103 14.40 13.99 -9.64
CA TYR A 103 15.11 14.68 -8.55
C TYR A 103 16.55 14.20 -8.39
N THR A 104 16.85 12.94 -8.70
CA THR A 104 18.22 12.40 -8.72
C THR A 104 19.06 13.12 -9.77
N ARG A 105 18.53 13.26 -11.00
CA ARG A 105 19.21 14.02 -12.07
C ARG A 105 19.38 15.51 -11.75
N ARG A 106 18.60 16.06 -10.81
CA ARG A 106 18.68 17.46 -10.41
C ARG A 106 19.63 17.70 -9.24
N TYR A 107 19.58 16.85 -8.22
CA TYR A 107 20.35 17.04 -6.99
C TYR A 107 21.77 16.48 -7.05
N ILE A 108 21.98 15.35 -7.73
CA ILE A 108 23.31 14.74 -7.79
C ILE A 108 24.33 15.66 -8.47
N PRO A 109 24.10 16.17 -9.71
CA PRO A 109 25.07 17.05 -10.36
C PRO A 109 25.43 18.27 -9.51
N GLN A 110 24.43 18.91 -8.89
CA GLN A 110 24.66 20.07 -8.03
C GLN A 110 25.52 19.76 -6.79
N ALA A 111 25.34 18.57 -6.20
CA ALA A 111 26.10 18.15 -5.03
C ALA A 111 27.54 17.74 -5.39
N VAL A 112 27.73 16.97 -6.48
CA VAL A 112 29.06 16.46 -6.85
C VAL A 112 29.94 17.50 -7.55
N THR A 113 29.37 18.44 -8.30
CA THR A 113 30.14 19.56 -8.86
C THR A 113 30.65 20.48 -7.75
N LYS A 114 29.89 20.69 -6.67
CA LYS A 114 30.38 21.40 -5.48
C LYS A 114 31.47 20.64 -4.74
N ALA A 115 31.46 19.31 -4.80
CA ALA A 115 32.51 18.45 -4.25
C ALA A 115 33.75 18.34 -5.17
N GLY A 116 33.77 19.04 -6.31
CA GLY A 116 34.92 19.10 -7.22
C GLY A 116 34.95 18.02 -8.31
N LEU A 117 33.87 17.26 -8.52
CA LEU A 117 33.82 16.26 -9.58
C LEU A 117 33.56 16.91 -10.95
N SER A 118 34.34 16.53 -11.96
CA SER A 118 34.17 17.01 -13.34
C SER A 118 32.87 16.48 -13.97
N ALA A 119 32.24 17.27 -14.83
CA ALA A 119 30.96 16.93 -15.46
C ALA A 119 31.03 15.64 -16.32
N SER A 120 32.22 15.26 -16.78
CA SER A 120 32.44 14.07 -17.60
C SER A 120 32.32 12.75 -16.82
N GLN A 121 32.51 12.77 -15.49
CA GLN A 121 32.42 11.57 -14.64
C GLN A 121 31.03 11.33 -14.04
N LEU A 122 30.08 12.24 -14.27
CA LEU A 122 28.70 12.15 -13.80
C LEU A 122 27.98 10.88 -14.27
N PRO A 123 28.04 10.47 -15.56
CA PRO A 123 27.39 9.24 -16.01
C PRO A 123 27.96 7.99 -15.34
N SER A 124 29.28 7.93 -15.17
CA SER A 124 29.97 6.83 -14.50
C SER A 124 29.62 6.75 -13.01
N LEU A 125 29.48 7.91 -12.35
CA LEU A 125 29.00 8.00 -10.97
C LEU A 125 27.55 7.51 -10.86
N LEU A 126 26.67 7.95 -11.76
CA LEU A 126 25.26 7.55 -11.76
C LEU A 126 25.10 6.04 -11.96
N ASN A 127 25.92 5.42 -12.80
CA ASN A 127 25.94 3.97 -12.99
C ASN A 127 26.52 3.21 -11.79
N ALA A 128 27.41 3.84 -11.03
CA ALA A 128 27.98 3.27 -9.81
C ALA A 128 27.09 3.49 -8.57
N LEU A 129 26.03 4.31 -8.65
CA LEU A 129 25.11 4.54 -7.53
C LEU A 129 24.51 3.22 -7.04
N ASN A 130 24.52 3.02 -5.72
CA ASN A 130 24.06 1.80 -5.05
C ASN A 130 24.92 0.55 -5.30
N THR A 131 26.09 0.69 -5.92
CA THR A 131 27.08 -0.40 -6.06
C THR A 131 28.27 -0.18 -5.12
N PRO A 132 28.98 -1.24 -4.70
CA PRO A 132 30.21 -1.09 -3.91
C PRO A 132 31.32 -0.36 -4.68
N ALA A 133 31.23 -0.31 -6.01
CA ALA A 133 32.16 0.43 -6.87
C ALA A 133 32.14 1.95 -6.63
N LEU A 134 31.09 2.49 -6.00
CA LEU A 134 31.00 3.91 -5.68
C LEU A 134 32.09 4.35 -4.70
N ALA A 135 32.35 3.56 -3.66
CA ALA A 135 33.36 3.86 -2.65
C ALA A 135 34.80 3.58 -3.12
N GLN A 136 34.96 2.71 -4.12
CA GLN A 136 36.26 2.33 -4.65
C GLN A 136 36.78 3.30 -5.73
N ASN A 137 35.87 3.87 -6.53
CA ASN A 137 36.24 4.69 -7.70
C ASN A 137 36.15 6.20 -7.47
N PHE A 138 35.58 6.65 -6.34
CA PHE A 138 35.36 8.07 -6.07
C PHE A 138 35.85 8.48 -4.69
N SER A 139 36.19 9.77 -4.55
CA SER A 139 36.68 10.30 -3.27
C SER A 139 35.57 10.27 -2.20
N PRO A 140 35.91 10.11 -0.90
CA PRO A 140 34.93 10.06 0.18
C PRO A 140 34.02 11.31 0.26
N ALA A 141 34.54 12.48 -0.15
CA ALA A 141 33.77 13.72 -0.21
C ALA A 141 32.67 13.69 -1.27
N VAL A 142 32.96 13.14 -2.46
CA VAL A 142 31.99 12.98 -3.55
C VAL A 142 30.94 11.93 -3.20
N VAL A 143 31.34 10.83 -2.57
CA VAL A 143 30.43 9.77 -2.12
C VAL A 143 29.43 10.30 -1.09
N THR A 144 29.91 11.01 -0.07
CA THR A 144 29.05 11.64 0.95
C THR A 144 28.09 12.65 0.33
N ALA A 145 28.56 13.48 -0.61
CA ALA A 145 27.72 14.46 -1.31
C ALA A 145 26.64 13.79 -2.18
N ALA A 146 27.01 12.72 -2.90
CA ALA A 146 26.08 11.95 -3.72
C ALA A 146 25.01 11.24 -2.86
N GLN A 147 25.42 10.60 -1.76
CA GLN A 147 24.49 9.95 -0.83
C GLN A 147 23.53 10.95 -0.16
N GLY A 148 24.03 12.13 0.23
CA GLY A 148 23.18 13.20 0.76
C GLY A 148 22.15 13.70 -0.26
N ALA A 149 22.55 13.83 -1.53
CA ALA A 149 21.65 14.21 -2.62
C ALA A 149 20.58 13.14 -2.91
N VAL A 150 20.96 11.86 -2.84
CA VAL A 150 20.04 10.72 -2.99
C VAL A 150 19.01 10.72 -1.86
N SER A 151 19.43 10.87 -0.61
CA SER A 151 18.51 10.97 0.54
C SER A 151 17.48 12.11 0.38
N LYS A 152 17.89 13.22 -0.23
CA LYS A 152 17.00 14.36 -0.54
C LYS A 152 16.04 14.07 -1.70
N ALA A 153 16.45 13.26 -2.67
CA ALA A 153 15.57 12.79 -3.73
C ALA A 153 14.48 11.84 -3.17
N TYR A 154 14.87 10.93 -2.26
CA TYR A 154 13.95 10.04 -1.55
C TYR A 154 12.96 10.79 -0.66
N GLU A 155 13.37 11.88 0.01
CA GLU A 155 12.45 12.74 0.77
C GLU A 155 11.31 13.26 -0.13
N LYS A 156 11.65 13.71 -1.34
CA LYS A 156 10.67 14.21 -2.30
C LYS A 156 9.77 13.10 -2.83
N GLU A 157 10.33 11.95 -3.17
CA GLU A 157 9.56 10.77 -3.58
C GLU A 157 8.47 10.43 -2.55
N ILE A 158 8.84 10.30 -1.27
CA ILE A 158 7.90 9.94 -0.20
C ILE A 158 6.79 10.98 -0.08
N GLN A 159 7.11 12.28 -0.21
CA GLN A 159 6.12 13.37 -0.23
C GLN A 159 5.12 13.22 -1.38
N TYR A 160 5.59 12.99 -2.61
CA TYR A 160 4.73 12.84 -3.77
C TYR A 160 3.85 11.59 -3.70
N VAL A 161 4.38 10.47 -3.21
CA VAL A 161 3.60 9.24 -2.97
C VAL A 161 2.54 9.48 -1.90
N ALA A 162 2.88 10.18 -0.81
CA ALA A 162 1.91 10.55 0.22
C ALA A 162 0.77 11.42 -0.34
N TYR A 163 1.06 12.41 -1.19
CA TYR A 163 0.03 13.20 -1.86
C TYR A 163 -0.86 12.39 -2.80
N ALA A 164 -0.27 11.48 -3.58
CA ALA A 164 -1.04 10.57 -4.43
C ALA A 164 -2.02 9.70 -3.61
N SER A 165 -1.64 9.31 -2.39
CA SER A 165 -2.47 8.46 -1.53
C SER A 165 -3.72 9.14 -0.97
N ILE A 166 -3.72 10.47 -0.88
CA ILE A 166 -4.88 11.25 -0.40
C ILE A 166 -6.07 11.05 -1.35
N GLY A 167 -5.84 11.09 -2.66
CA GLY A 167 -6.89 10.93 -3.67
C GLY A 167 -7.60 9.58 -3.56
N PHE A 168 -6.85 8.49 -3.47
CA PHE A 168 -7.42 7.15 -3.27
C PHE A 168 -8.11 7.00 -1.91
N GLY A 169 -7.60 7.67 -0.89
CA GLY A 169 -8.20 7.69 0.44
C GLY A 169 -9.60 8.32 0.45
N VAL A 170 -9.80 9.42 -0.28
CA VAL A 170 -11.11 10.08 -0.41
C VAL A 170 -12.12 9.15 -1.08
N VAL A 171 -11.75 8.50 -2.18
CA VAL A 171 -12.60 7.52 -2.86
C VAL A 171 -13.01 6.38 -1.92
N ARG A 172 -12.07 5.88 -1.11
CA ARG A 172 -12.35 4.83 -0.12
C ARG A 172 -13.36 5.30 0.94
N ILE A 173 -13.26 6.54 1.42
CA ILE A 173 -14.21 7.08 2.41
C ILE A 173 -15.63 7.14 1.81
N PHE A 174 -15.77 7.60 0.57
CA PHE A 174 -17.07 7.61 -0.12
C PHE A 174 -17.64 6.20 -0.33
N ALA A 175 -16.78 5.24 -0.68
CA ALA A 175 -17.20 3.85 -0.81
C ALA A 175 -17.68 3.28 0.54
N CYS A 176 -16.96 3.56 1.64
CA CYS A 176 -17.38 3.15 2.99
C CYS A 176 -18.70 3.79 3.41
N ALA A 177 -18.92 5.06 3.11
CA ALA A 177 -20.20 5.74 3.39
C ALA A 177 -21.37 5.19 2.57
N SER A 178 -21.08 4.53 1.43
CA SER A 178 -22.08 3.89 0.58
C SER A 178 -22.36 2.43 0.97
N CYS A 179 -21.65 1.87 1.96
CA CYS A 179 -21.92 0.52 2.46
C CYS A 179 -23.26 0.50 3.19
N LYS A 180 -24.08 -0.53 2.94
CA LYS A 180 -25.34 -0.75 3.66
C LYS A 180 -25.06 -1.11 5.11
N ASP A 181 -25.95 -0.64 5.99
CA ASP A 181 -25.94 -1.00 7.39
C ASP A 181 -26.15 -2.51 7.56
N VAL A 182 -25.32 -3.12 8.40
CA VAL A 182 -25.28 -4.56 8.67
C VAL A 182 -25.77 -4.85 10.09
N ASP A 183 -26.15 -3.84 10.88
CA ASP A 183 -26.63 -3.99 12.26
C ASP A 183 -27.85 -4.93 12.34
N SER A 184 -28.72 -4.92 11.33
CA SER A 184 -29.86 -5.85 11.25
C SER A 184 -29.47 -7.34 11.17
N LYS A 185 -28.21 -7.64 10.86
CA LYS A 185 -27.64 -9.00 10.79
C LYS A 185 -26.77 -9.34 12.01
N MET A 186 -26.46 -8.39 12.88
CA MET A 186 -25.71 -8.61 14.13
C MET A 186 -26.68 -8.85 15.31
N THR A 187 -27.62 -9.77 15.15
CA THR A 187 -28.50 -10.23 16.23
C THR A 187 -27.80 -11.26 17.10
N ASN A 188 -28.18 -11.35 18.38
CA ASN A 188 -27.66 -12.35 19.32
C ASN A 188 -28.33 -13.73 19.14
N GLU A 189 -28.82 -14.00 17.93
CA GLU A 189 -29.54 -15.20 17.54
C GLU A 189 -28.59 -16.09 16.73
N ILE A 190 -28.50 -17.37 17.10
CA ILE A 190 -27.65 -18.34 16.43
C ILE A 190 -28.54 -19.08 15.42
N GLU A 191 -28.40 -18.73 14.14
CA GLU A 191 -29.28 -19.22 13.06
C GLU A 191 -29.15 -20.73 12.82
N VAL A 192 -28.01 -21.35 13.21
CA VAL A 192 -27.73 -22.76 12.98
C VAL A 192 -26.93 -23.36 14.13
N TYR A 193 -27.53 -24.30 14.85
CA TYR A 193 -26.81 -25.25 15.69
C TYR A 193 -26.13 -26.29 14.79
N MET A 194 -24.87 -26.63 15.07
CA MET A 194 -24.18 -27.68 14.33
C MET A 194 -25.05 -28.96 14.33
N GLU A 195 -25.35 -29.49 13.14
CA GLU A 195 -26.23 -30.65 12.92
C GLU A 195 -25.84 -31.88 13.76
N ASN A 196 -24.59 -31.95 14.22
CA ASN A 196 -24.03 -33.05 15.01
C ASN A 196 -23.73 -32.67 16.48
N THR A 197 -24.41 -31.65 17.02
CA THR A 197 -24.23 -31.22 18.43
C THR A 197 -25.51 -31.33 19.23
N LYS A 198 -25.39 -31.23 20.56
CA LYS A 198 -26.45 -31.41 21.56
C LYS A 198 -27.68 -30.49 21.40
N TYR A 199 -27.65 -29.54 20.47
CA TYR A 199 -28.72 -28.57 20.20
C TYR A 199 -29.23 -28.62 18.76
N ALA A 200 -28.90 -29.66 17.99
CA ALA A 200 -29.33 -29.85 16.60
C ALA A 200 -30.87 -29.89 16.45
N ASP A 201 -31.57 -30.32 17.49
CA ASP A 201 -33.04 -30.34 17.61
C ASP A 201 -33.68 -28.94 17.60
N ARG A 202 -32.88 -27.88 17.81
CA ARG A 202 -33.35 -26.49 17.85
C ARG A 202 -33.22 -25.76 16.51
N ASN A 203 -32.78 -26.42 15.45
CA ASN A 203 -32.73 -25.84 14.11
C ASN A 203 -34.16 -25.68 13.56
N LYS A 204 -34.65 -24.44 13.55
CA LYS A 204 -36.01 -24.11 13.10
C LYS A 204 -36.13 -23.88 11.59
N HIS A 205 -35.01 -23.82 10.87
CA HIS A 205 -34.96 -23.58 9.44
C HIS A 205 -34.04 -24.63 8.80
N GLN A 206 -34.64 -25.68 8.23
CA GLN A 206 -34.01 -26.59 7.28
C GLN A 206 -34.23 -26.08 5.85
#